data_AF-A0A0B2P1F1-F1
#
_entry.id   AF-A0A0B2P1F1-F1
#
_cell.length_a   1.000
_cell.length_b   1.000
_cell.length_c   1.000
_cell.angle_alpha   90.00
_cell.angle_beta   90.00
_cell.angle_gamma   90.00
#
_symmetry.space_group_name_H-M   'P 1'
#
loop_
_entity.id
_entity.type
_entity.pdbx_description
1 polymer ?
#
loop_
_entity_poly.entity_id
_entity_poly.type
_entity_poly.pdbx_seq_one_letter_code
_entity_poly.pdbx_strand_id
1 'polypeptide(L)'
;MSSLNNLYVALAFALSLNLLINMSLSSETPQPSQGPSNSKPLSAYEKYLSDCASKLKPHCGEQIFFSVFVGNQTVTNRCCLSLLNDMGKACHTDVTKYAVTLPLFKQNLTQILKRSEKVWNDCSSRLIN
;
A
#
# COMPACT_ATOMS: atom_id res chain seq x y z
N MET A 1 39.45 -28.39 -13.92
CA MET A 1 39.03 -26.98 -13.90
C MET A 1 37.58 -26.76 -13.43
N SER A 2 36.71 -27.79 -13.34
CA SER A 2 35.32 -27.62 -12.87
C SER A 2 35.14 -27.50 -11.34
N SER A 3 36.08 -28.02 -10.54
CA SER A 3 36.00 -27.96 -9.07
C SER A 3 36.24 -26.54 -8.52
N LEU A 4 37.15 -25.77 -9.13
CA LEU A 4 37.43 -24.40 -8.73
C LEU A 4 36.26 -23.45 -9.02
N ASN A 5 35.56 -23.69 -10.14
CA ASN A 5 34.42 -22.87 -10.55
C ASN A 5 33.21 -23.11 -9.63
N ASN A 6 32.97 -24.36 -9.23
CA ASN A 6 31.93 -24.68 -8.24
C ASN A 6 32.28 -24.13 -6.85
N LEU A 7 33.56 -24.15 -6.46
CA LEU A 7 34.03 -23.55 -5.21
C LEU A 7 33.83 -22.02 -5.24
N TYR A 8 34.14 -21.36 -6.36
CA TYR A 8 33.93 -19.93 -6.54
C TYR A 8 32.44 -19.55 -6.46
N VAL A 9 31.58 -20.32 -7.10
CA VAL A 9 30.12 -20.11 -7.05
C VAL A 9 29.59 -20.30 -5.62
N ALA A 10 30.02 -21.36 -4.92
CA ALA A 10 29.61 -21.58 -3.53
C ALA A 10 30.11 -20.48 -2.57
N LEU A 11 31.35 -20.00 -2.76
CA LEU A 11 31.90 -18.87 -2.00
C LEU A 11 31.15 -17.57 -2.30
N ALA A 12 30.81 -17.30 -3.56
CA ALA A 12 30.03 -16.14 -3.96
C ALA A 12 28.64 -16.16 -3.31
N PHE A 13 27.94 -17.30 -3.35
CA PHE A 13 26.64 -17.45 -2.67
C PHE A 13 26.77 -17.28 -1.17
N ALA A 14 27.75 -17.90 -0.52
CA ALA A 14 27.97 -17.73 0.92
C ALA A 14 28.25 -16.26 1.29
N LEU A 15 29.06 -15.54 0.51
CA LEU A 15 29.32 -14.12 0.73
C LEU A 15 28.05 -13.26 0.53
N SER A 16 27.25 -13.55 -0.49
CA SER A 16 25.97 -12.86 -0.73
C SER A 16 24.95 -13.14 0.37
N LEU A 17 24.83 -14.37 0.86
CA LEU A 17 23.96 -14.70 1.99
C LEU A 17 24.42 -14.01 3.28
N ASN A 18 25.73 -13.94 3.55
CA ASN A 18 26.26 -13.18 4.68
C ASN A 18 25.97 -11.67 4.57
N LEU A 19 26.00 -11.11 3.35
CA LEU A 19 25.64 -9.72 3.09
C LEU A 19 24.15 -9.44 3.38
N LEU A 20 23.27 -10.39 3.07
CA LEU A 20 21.83 -10.30 3.35
C LEU A 20 21.52 -10.42 4.86
N ILE A 21 22.26 -11.26 5.59
CA ILE A 21 22.09 -11.44 7.05
C ILE A 21 22.46 -10.16 7.82
N ASN A 22 23.44 -9.39 7.35
CA ASN A 22 23.79 -8.09 7.97
C ASN A 22 22.75 -6.99 7.70
N MET A 23 21.89 -7.14 6.68
CA MET A 23 20.79 -6.19 6.42
C MET A 23 19.52 -6.54 7.23
N SER A 24 19.38 -7.79 7.71
CA SER A 24 18.25 -8.24 8.53
C SER A 24 18.51 -8.24 10.04
N LEU A 25 19.76 -8.13 10.51
CA LEU A 25 20.08 -8.01 11.94
C LEU A 25 20.39 -6.57 12.41
N SER A 26 20.41 -5.59 11.50
CA SER A 26 20.52 -4.16 11.85
C SER A 26 19.23 -3.37 11.59
N SER A 27 18.07 -4.05 11.65
CA SER A 27 16.77 -3.39 11.84
C SER A 27 16.36 -3.35 13.31
N GLU A 28 17.29 -3.09 14.22
CA GLU A 28 17.02 -1.96 15.09
C GLU A 28 17.26 -0.74 14.21
N THR A 29 16.20 -0.22 13.59
CA THR A 29 16.19 1.22 13.34
C THR A 29 16.68 1.85 14.64
N PRO A 30 17.74 2.68 14.64
CA PRO A 30 17.87 3.66 15.70
C PRO A 30 16.47 4.27 15.78
N GLN A 31 15.80 4.06 16.91
CA GLN A 31 14.60 4.81 17.25
C GLN A 31 14.92 6.22 16.78
N PRO A 32 14.19 6.80 15.80
CA PRO A 32 14.37 8.20 15.48
C PRO A 32 14.27 8.84 16.84
N SER A 33 15.39 9.39 17.32
CA SER A 33 15.40 10.10 18.59
C SER A 33 14.19 10.99 18.47
N GLN A 34 13.22 10.81 19.37
CA GLN A 34 12.09 11.70 19.45
C GLN A 34 12.67 13.05 19.87
N GLY A 35 13.31 13.74 18.92
CA GLY A 35 13.30 15.19 18.87
C GLY A 35 11.83 15.59 18.97
N PRO A 36 11.54 16.74 19.59
CA PRO A 36 10.17 17.09 19.94
C PRO A 36 9.29 16.88 18.71
N SER A 37 8.36 15.92 18.81
CA SER A 37 7.40 15.66 17.75
C SER A 37 6.53 16.90 17.65
N ASN A 38 6.96 17.85 16.82
CA ASN A 38 6.15 18.94 16.33
C ASN A 38 5.13 18.40 15.30
N SER A 39 4.55 17.23 15.56
CA SER A 39 3.43 16.70 14.78
C SER A 39 2.26 17.62 15.06
N LYS A 40 2.00 18.54 14.13
CA LYS A 40 0.77 19.32 14.10
C LYS A 40 -0.40 18.35 14.29
N PRO A 41 -1.35 18.63 15.20
CA PRO A 41 -2.53 17.79 15.35
C PRO A 41 -3.24 17.63 14.01
N LEU A 42 -3.62 16.40 13.68
CA LEU A 42 -4.48 16.11 12.53
C LEU A 42 -5.74 16.96 12.64
N SER A 43 -6.11 17.60 11.55
CA SER A 43 -7.41 18.24 11.44
C SER A 43 -8.53 17.20 11.61
N ALA A 44 -9.72 17.67 11.98
CA ALA A 44 -10.90 16.80 12.06
C ALA A 44 -11.16 16.04 10.75
N TYR A 45 -10.83 16.66 9.60
CA TYR A 45 -10.97 16.03 8.29
C TYR A 45 -9.93 14.93 8.08
N GLU A 46 -8.67 15.14 8.42
CA GLU A 46 -7.65 14.09 8.30
C GLU A 46 -7.92 12.91 9.25
N LYS A 47 -8.47 13.17 10.44
CA LYS A 47 -8.95 12.11 11.33
C LYS A 47 -10.08 11.30 10.68
N TYR A 48 -11.08 11.96 10.11
CA TYR A 48 -12.17 11.30 9.37
C TYR A 48 -11.62 10.41 8.23
N LEU A 49 -10.66 10.91 7.45
CA LEU A 49 -10.05 10.14 6.37
C LEU A 49 -9.26 8.93 6.88
N SER A 50 -8.55 9.08 8.00
CA SER A 50 -7.87 7.98 8.69
C SER A 50 -8.88 6.92 9.16
N ASP A 51 -9.97 7.33 9.81
CA ASP A 51 -11.04 6.44 10.27
C ASP A 51 -11.72 5.73 9.08
N CYS A 52 -11.84 6.41 7.93
CA CYS A 52 -12.32 5.81 6.70
C CYS A 52 -11.37 4.72 6.18
N ALA A 53 -10.07 5.00 6.11
CA ALA A 53 -9.08 4.05 5.63
C ALA A 53 -8.96 2.81 6.55
N SER A 54 -9.10 3.01 7.87
CA SER A 54 -8.99 1.91 8.86
C SER A 54 -10.15 0.92 8.81
N LYS A 55 -11.25 1.23 8.11
CA LYS A 55 -12.38 0.30 7.93
C LYS A 55 -12.04 -0.87 7.01
N LEU A 56 -11.04 -0.70 6.13
CA LEU A 56 -10.60 -1.79 5.27
C LEU A 56 -9.79 -2.81 6.06
N LYS A 57 -10.00 -4.10 5.78
CA LYS A 57 -9.10 -5.14 6.26
C LYS A 57 -7.68 -4.88 5.72
N PRO A 58 -6.59 -5.09 6.50
CA PRO A 58 -5.24 -4.65 6.10
C PRO A 58 -4.81 -5.07 4.68
N HIS A 59 -4.93 -6.37 4.35
CA HIS A 59 -4.65 -6.89 3.00
C HIS A 59 -5.50 -6.23 1.89
N CYS A 60 -6.75 -5.86 2.21
CA CYS A 60 -7.63 -5.21 1.24
C CYS A 60 -7.27 -3.74 1.01
N GLY A 61 -6.74 -3.05 2.03
CA GLY A 61 -6.19 -1.71 1.88
C GLY A 61 -5.08 -1.66 0.83
N GLU A 62 -4.11 -2.59 0.92
CA GLU A 62 -3.02 -2.71 -0.04
C GLU A 62 -3.54 -3.00 -1.46
N GLN A 63 -4.39 -4.01 -1.61
CA GLN A 63 -4.93 -4.39 -2.92
C GLN A 63 -5.70 -3.24 -3.59
N ILE A 64 -6.55 -2.54 -2.82
CA ILE A 64 -7.31 -1.40 -3.33
C ILE A 64 -6.37 -0.24 -3.69
N PHE A 65 -5.35 0.02 -2.88
CA PHE A 65 -4.33 1.02 -3.18
C PHE A 65 -3.64 0.73 -4.52
N PHE A 66 -3.13 -0.48 -4.72
CA PHE A 66 -2.47 -0.83 -5.97
C PHE A 66 -3.42 -0.87 -7.16
N SER A 67 -4.70 -1.24 -6.99
CA SER A 67 -5.70 -1.15 -8.06
C SER A 67 -6.01 0.29 -8.46
N VAL A 68 -6.11 1.22 -7.50
CA VAL A 68 -6.54 2.61 -7.75
C VAL A 68 -5.38 3.52 -8.15
N PHE A 69 -4.28 3.48 -7.40
CA PHE A 69 -3.18 4.43 -7.55
C PHE A 69 -2.13 3.95 -8.56
N VAL A 70 -1.86 2.64 -8.60
CA VAL A 70 -0.85 2.03 -9.48
C VAL A 70 -1.48 1.41 -10.73
N GLY A 71 -2.66 0.79 -10.61
CA GLY A 71 -3.41 0.21 -11.73
C GLY A 71 -2.92 -1.16 -12.18
N ASN A 72 -2.11 -1.84 -11.37
CA ASN A 72 -1.49 -3.13 -11.71
C ASN A 72 -2.07 -4.33 -10.94
N GLN A 73 -3.11 -4.12 -10.14
CA GLN A 73 -3.77 -5.18 -9.38
C GLN A 73 -5.27 -5.23 -9.64
N THR A 74 -5.85 -6.42 -9.49
CA THR A 74 -7.30 -6.65 -9.48
C THR A 74 -7.80 -6.85 -8.06
N VAL A 75 -8.98 -6.31 -7.73
CA VAL A 75 -9.59 -6.50 -6.41
C VAL A 75 -10.31 -7.85 -6.32
N THR A 76 -9.97 -8.63 -5.31
CA THR A 76 -10.61 -9.93 -5.01
C THR A 76 -12.04 -9.76 -4.51
N ASN A 77 -12.87 -10.81 -4.60
CA ASN A 77 -14.25 -10.75 -4.08
C ASN A 77 -14.29 -10.43 -2.57
N ARG A 78 -13.38 -11.02 -1.79
CA ARG A 78 -13.24 -10.73 -0.36
C ARG A 78 -12.97 -9.24 -0.10
N CYS A 79 -12.09 -8.63 -0.89
CA CYS A 79 -11.76 -7.22 -0.72
C CYS A 79 -12.80 -6.28 -1.32
N CYS A 80 -13.55 -6.71 -2.33
CA CYS A 80 -14.76 -6.03 -2.75
C CYS A 80 -15.80 -5.98 -1.61
N LEU A 81 -16.04 -7.08 -0.91
CA LEU A 81 -16.96 -7.07 0.24
C LEU A 81 -16.48 -6.10 1.33
N SER A 82 -15.18 -6.05 1.61
CA SER A 82 -14.65 -5.09 2.60
C SER A 82 -14.79 -3.64 2.13
N LEU A 83 -14.55 -3.37 0.84
CA LEU A 83 -14.76 -2.05 0.25
C LEU A 83 -16.22 -1.61 0.32
N LEU A 84 -17.15 -2.49 -0.04
CA LEU A 84 -18.57 -2.17 -0.13
C LEU A 84 -19.24 -2.08 1.25
N ASN A 85 -18.96 -3.05 2.13
CA ASN A 85 -19.67 -3.21 3.40
C ASN A 85 -18.98 -2.50 4.57
N ASP A 86 -17.64 -2.54 4.63
CA ASP A 86 -16.90 -2.00 5.77
C ASP A 86 -16.57 -0.52 5.53
N MET A 87 -15.93 -0.20 4.40
CA MET A 87 -15.49 1.18 4.08
C MET A 87 -16.64 2.06 3.55
N GLY A 88 -17.32 1.59 2.50
CA GLY A 88 -18.41 2.30 1.83
C GLY A 88 -17.96 3.37 0.83
N LYS A 89 -18.89 3.79 -0.03
CA LYS A 89 -18.61 4.66 -1.21
C LYS A 89 -18.07 6.02 -0.83
N ALA A 90 -18.66 6.64 0.19
CA ALA A 90 -18.30 7.98 0.64
C ALA A 90 -16.84 8.01 1.11
N CYS A 91 -16.48 7.12 2.04
CA CYS A 91 -15.11 6.98 2.53
C CYS A 91 -14.12 6.72 1.38
N HIS A 92 -14.42 5.76 0.49
CA HIS A 92 -13.54 5.45 -0.65
C HIS A 92 -13.31 6.66 -1.56
N THR A 93 -14.38 7.40 -1.85
CA THR A 93 -14.34 8.59 -2.69
C THR A 93 -13.56 9.72 -2.03
N ASP A 94 -13.81 9.99 -0.75
CA ASP A 94 -13.18 11.09 -0.02
C ASP A 94 -11.69 10.85 0.21
N VAL A 95 -11.31 9.63 0.60
CA VAL A 95 -9.90 9.23 0.73
C VAL A 95 -9.18 9.38 -0.61
N THR A 96 -9.78 8.92 -1.71
CA THR A 96 -9.17 9.07 -3.05
C THR A 96 -9.03 10.56 -3.42
N LYS A 97 -10.08 11.36 -3.23
CA LYS A 97 -10.08 12.80 -3.56
C LYS A 97 -9.02 13.56 -2.76
N TYR A 98 -8.90 13.28 -1.47
CA TYR A 98 -7.84 13.86 -0.66
C TYR A 98 -6.46 13.41 -1.16
N ALA A 99 -6.26 12.12 -1.40
CA ALA A 99 -4.97 11.59 -1.84
C ALA A 99 -4.49 12.23 -3.15
N VAL A 100 -5.37 12.49 -4.13
CA VAL A 100 -4.97 13.14 -5.39
C VAL A 100 -4.61 14.63 -5.23
N THR A 101 -4.87 15.25 -4.07
CA THR A 101 -4.34 16.59 -3.76
C THR A 101 -2.88 16.56 -3.36
N LEU A 102 -2.37 15.39 -2.92
CA LEU A 102 -0.99 15.22 -2.50
C LEU A 102 -0.04 15.29 -3.71
N PRO A 103 1.13 15.94 -3.60
CA PRO A 103 2.07 16.09 -4.71
C PRO A 103 2.43 14.78 -5.41
N LEU A 104 2.54 13.69 -4.64
CA LEU A 104 2.86 12.35 -5.12
C LEU A 104 1.87 11.83 -6.20
N PHE A 105 0.58 12.18 -6.08
CA PHE A 105 -0.47 11.64 -6.93
C PHE A 105 -1.07 12.67 -7.89
N LYS A 106 -0.76 13.95 -7.70
CA LYS A 106 -1.35 15.08 -8.44
C LYS A 106 -1.19 14.95 -9.96
N GLN A 107 -0.04 14.44 -10.44
CA GLN A 107 0.21 14.26 -11.88
C GLN A 107 -0.72 13.22 -12.52
N ASN A 108 -1.19 12.25 -11.75
CA ASN A 108 -2.02 11.14 -12.22
C ASN A 108 -3.48 11.25 -11.77
N LEU A 109 -3.91 12.42 -11.27
CA LEU A 109 -5.24 12.67 -10.68
C LEU A 109 -6.37 12.08 -11.52
N THR A 110 -6.44 12.41 -12.81
CA THR A 110 -7.55 11.96 -13.68
C THR A 110 -7.59 10.44 -13.80
N GLN A 111 -6.42 9.80 -13.94
CA GLN A 111 -6.32 8.35 -14.06
C GLN A 111 -6.66 7.65 -12.74
N ILE A 112 -6.26 8.22 -11.60
CA ILE A 112 -6.55 7.68 -10.27
C ILE A 112 -8.04 7.76 -9.98
N LEU A 113 -8.68 8.91 -10.23
CA LEU A 113 -10.12 9.07 -10.03
C LEU A 113 -10.93 8.10 -10.92
N LYS A 114 -10.55 7.96 -12.20
CA LYS A 114 -11.17 7.00 -13.11
C LYS A 114 -11.03 5.55 -12.61
N ARG A 115 -9.86 5.16 -12.14
CA ARG A 115 -9.62 3.82 -11.57
C ARG A 115 -10.39 3.60 -10.27
N SER A 116 -10.46 4.62 -9.41
CA SER A 116 -11.23 4.58 -8.16
C SER A 116 -12.71 4.30 -8.41
N GLU A 117 -13.32 4.99 -9.37
CA GLU A 117 -14.70 4.75 -9.79
C GLU A 117 -14.87 3.36 -10.43
N LYS A 118 -13.94 2.96 -11.31
CA LYS A 118 -13.97 1.63 -11.92
C LYS A 118 -13.94 0.52 -10.87
N VAL A 119 -13.04 0.59 -9.89
CA VAL A 119 -12.93 -0.39 -8.79
C VAL A 119 -14.24 -0.48 -8.01
N TRP A 120 -14.86 0.66 -7.69
CA TRP A 120 -16.15 0.67 -7.00
C TRP A 120 -17.24 -0.02 -7.82
N ASN A 121 -17.35 0.32 -9.10
CA ASN A 121 -18.38 -0.23 -9.99
C ASN A 121 -18.17 -1.72 -10.24
N ASP A 122 -16.93 -2.15 -10.50
CA ASP A 122 -16.56 -3.56 -10.67
C ASP A 122 -16.88 -4.40 -9.42
N CYS A 123 -16.71 -3.83 -8.22
CA CYS A 123 -17.09 -4.52 -6.98
C CYS A 123 -18.61 -4.55 -6.81
N SER A 124 -19.29 -3.42 -7.06
CA SER A 124 -20.74 -3.30 -6.91
C SER A 124 -21.49 -4.24 -7.84
N SER A 125 -21.01 -4.43 -9.07
CA SER A 125 -21.63 -5.33 -10.05
C SER A 125 -21.55 -6.82 -9.65
N ARG A 126 -20.63 -7.20 -8.77
CA ARG A 126 -20.49 -8.59 -8.28
C ARG A 126 -21.51 -8.95 -7.20
N LEU A 127 -22.27 -7.99 -6.68
CA LEU A 127 -23.37 -8.25 -5.74
C LEU A 127 -24.69 -8.60 -6.45
N ILE A 128 -24.76 -8.38 -7.77
CA ILE A 128 -25.96 -8.59 -8.58
C ILE A 128 -25.92 -9.95 -9.30
N ASN A 129 -24.74 -10.57 -9.38
CA ASN A 129 -24.50 -11.89 -10.01
C ASN A 129 -24.14 -12.92 -8.95
#